data_AF-A0A381UG32-F1
#
_entry.id   AF-A0A381UG32-F1
#
_cell.length_a   1.000
_cell.length_b   1.000
_cell.length_c   1.000
_cell.angle_alpha   90.00
_cell.angle_beta   90.00
_cell.angle_gamma   90.00
#
_symmetry.space_group_name_H-M   'P 1'
#
loop_
_entity.id
_entity.type
_entity.pdbx_description
1 polymer ?
#
loop_
_entity_poly.entity_id
_entity_poly.type
_entity_poly.pdbx_seq_one_letter_code
_entity_poly.pdbx_strand_id
1 'polypeptide(L)'
;MRRPPLRILDLVGSPEARGHAHGAAFVDEIRTYTDERVRLAGSRFWAGGEIDRVDVLEIARSCLPAHEAHSADLYAEMCGIADGAGITPEEAVVVGGFTDFVDTVRSEVGGRHPDEVVEDDCTAFIVPDHR
;
A
#
# COMPACT_ATOMS: atom_id res chain seq x y z
N MET A 1 13.43 12.10 23.42
CA MET A 1 11.99 11.83 23.63
C MET A 1 11.79 10.34 23.83
N ARG A 2 10.93 9.92 24.75
CA ARG A 2 10.59 8.50 24.89
C ARG A 2 9.61 8.14 23.78
N ARG A 3 9.91 7.12 22.97
CA ARG A 3 8.96 6.64 21.95
C ARG A 3 7.70 6.11 22.64
N PRO A 4 6.51 6.35 22.07
CA PRO A 4 5.28 5.74 22.58
C PRO A 4 5.37 4.21 22.50
N PRO A 5 4.66 3.47 23.37
CA PRO A 5 4.60 2.01 23.29
C PRO A 5 3.96 1.59 21.96
N LEU A 6 4.38 0.43 21.44
CA LEU A 6 3.75 -0.18 20.27
C LEU A 6 2.30 -0.55 20.61
N ARG A 7 1.37 -0.13 19.75
CA ARG A 7 -0.04 -0.52 19.86
C ARG A 7 -0.22 -1.94 19.32
N ILE A 8 -1.05 -2.73 19.97
CA ILE A 8 -1.44 -4.07 19.53
C ILE A 8 -2.92 -4.01 19.14
N LEU A 9 -3.25 -4.53 17.97
CA LEU A 9 -4.62 -4.66 17.50
C LEU A 9 -4.90 -6.13 17.21
N ASP A 10 -5.81 -6.72 17.98
CA ASP A 10 -6.28 -8.08 17.76
C ASP A 10 -7.46 -8.06 16.78
N LEU A 11 -7.30 -8.75 15.64
CA LEU A 11 -8.30 -8.81 14.58
C LEU A 11 -8.91 -10.21 14.51
N VAL A 12 -10.25 -10.29 14.47
CA VAL A 12 -11.00 -11.54 14.44
C VAL A 12 -12.17 -11.45 13.46
N GLY A 13 -12.66 -12.61 13.00
CA GLY A 13 -13.82 -12.69 12.12
C GLY A 13 -13.45 -12.89 10.65
N SER A 14 -14.39 -12.54 9.76
CA SER A 14 -14.22 -12.62 8.31
C SER A 14 -13.15 -11.63 7.82
N PRO A 15 -12.61 -11.82 6.59
CA PRO A 15 -11.64 -10.88 6.02
C PRO A 15 -12.15 -9.43 6.02
N GLU A 16 -13.41 -9.19 5.62
CA GLU A 16 -14.03 -7.85 5.63
C GLU A 16 -14.09 -7.27 7.04
N ALA A 17 -14.48 -8.08 8.03
CA ALA A 17 -14.60 -7.64 9.41
C ALA A 17 -13.23 -7.29 10.02
N ARG A 18 -12.20 -8.10 9.73
CA ARG A 18 -10.82 -7.81 10.14
C ARG A 18 -10.31 -6.53 9.47
N GLY A 19 -10.53 -6.40 8.17
CA GLY A 19 -10.13 -5.22 7.42
C GLY A 19 -10.79 -3.95 7.94
N HIS A 20 -12.12 -3.96 8.10
CA HIS A 20 -12.86 -2.81 8.62
C HIS A 20 -12.42 -2.44 10.03
N ALA A 21 -12.21 -3.42 10.92
CA ALA A 21 -11.70 -3.17 12.26
C ALA A 21 -10.30 -2.53 12.26
N HIS A 22 -9.41 -2.96 11.35
CA HIS A 22 -8.11 -2.32 11.14
C HIS A 22 -8.28 -0.88 10.66
N GLY A 23 -9.01 -0.66 9.56
CA GLY A 23 -9.24 0.66 8.99
C GLY A 23 -9.82 1.65 10.01
N ALA A 24 -10.83 1.22 10.76
CA ALA A 24 -11.50 2.04 11.77
C ALA A 24 -10.62 2.33 13.00
N ALA A 25 -9.66 1.45 13.33
CA ALA A 25 -8.76 1.68 14.46
C ALA A 25 -7.72 2.78 14.18
N PHE A 26 -7.34 2.98 12.92
CA PHE A 26 -6.21 3.84 12.51
C PHE A 26 -6.55 4.81 11.37
N VAL A 27 -7.78 5.33 11.37
CA VAL A 27 -8.34 6.19 10.31
C VAL A 27 -7.39 7.34 9.93
N ASP A 28 -6.91 8.10 10.91
CA ASP A 28 -6.11 9.30 10.66
C ASP A 28 -4.73 8.95 10.08
N GLU A 29 -4.08 7.91 10.63
CA GLU A 29 -2.80 7.43 10.13
C GLU A 29 -2.91 6.86 8.72
N ILE A 30 -3.94 6.04 8.46
CA ILE A 30 -4.16 5.44 7.14
C ILE A 30 -4.42 6.53 6.11
N ARG A 31 -5.27 7.53 6.40
CA ARG A 31 -5.53 8.64 5.48
C ARG A 31 -4.30 9.46 5.18
N THR A 32 -3.56 9.84 6.23
CA THR A 32 -2.31 10.62 6.09
C THR A 32 -1.30 9.86 5.24
N TYR A 33 -1.12 8.57 5.52
CA TYR A 33 -0.20 7.73 4.79
C TYR A 33 -0.65 7.49 3.33
N THR A 34 -1.95 7.32 3.11
CA THR A 34 -2.55 7.17 1.77
C THR A 34 -2.30 8.40 0.92
N ASP A 35 -2.57 9.60 1.43
CA ASP A 35 -2.36 10.85 0.70
C ASP A 35 -0.88 11.06 0.32
N GLU A 36 0.03 10.71 1.22
CA GLU A 36 1.46 10.72 0.92
C GLU A 36 1.81 9.73 -0.20
N ARG A 37 1.34 8.48 -0.10
CA ARG A 37 1.67 7.42 -1.06
C ARG A 37 1.09 7.68 -2.44
N VAL A 38 -0.14 8.16 -2.54
CA VAL A 38 -0.74 8.56 -3.83
C VAL A 38 0.07 9.69 -4.48
N ARG A 39 0.49 10.70 -3.71
CA ARG A 39 1.35 11.77 -4.23
C ARG A 39 2.71 11.25 -4.68
N LEU A 40 3.34 10.36 -3.91
CA LEU A 40 4.65 9.80 -4.25
C LEU A 40 4.59 8.89 -5.47
N ALA A 41 3.51 8.13 -5.64
CA ALA A 41 3.34 7.22 -6.78
C ALA A 41 3.30 7.96 -8.12
N GLY A 42 2.78 9.18 -8.18
CA GLY A 42 2.80 10.03 -9.38
C GLY A 42 4.09 10.83 -9.57
N SER A 43 5.09 10.69 -8.68
CA SER A 43 6.30 11.51 -8.72
C SER A 43 7.38 10.94 -9.64
N ARG A 44 8.16 11.83 -10.26
CA ARG A 44 9.32 11.46 -11.10
C ARG A 44 10.31 10.53 -10.40
N PHE A 45 10.51 10.72 -9.09
CA PHE A 45 11.46 9.92 -8.32
C PHE A 45 11.04 8.45 -8.27
N TRP A 46 9.75 8.17 -8.04
CA TRP A 46 9.25 6.80 -7.90
C TRP A 46 8.85 6.20 -9.26
N ALA A 47 8.10 6.93 -10.09
CA ALA A 47 7.54 6.40 -11.33
C ALA A 47 8.42 6.61 -12.57
N GLY A 48 9.52 7.38 -12.48
CA GLY A 48 10.33 7.74 -13.66
C GLY A 48 9.65 8.73 -14.64
N GLY A 49 8.42 9.14 -14.33
CA GLY A 49 7.61 10.15 -15.00
C GLY A 49 6.75 10.91 -13.97
N GLU A 50 6.04 11.95 -14.40
CA GLU A 50 5.17 12.74 -13.53
C GLU A 50 3.74 12.68 -14.05
N ILE A 51 2.82 12.20 -13.21
CA ILE A 51 1.38 12.10 -13.49
C ILE A 51 0.59 12.62 -12.29
N ASP A 52 -0.66 13.02 -12.53
CA ASP A 52 -1.49 13.57 -11.46
C ASP A 52 -2.19 12.47 -10.64
N ARG A 53 -2.88 12.89 -9.58
CA ARG A 53 -3.62 11.98 -8.69
C ARG A 53 -4.69 11.19 -9.43
N VAL A 54 -5.37 11.81 -10.40
CA VAL A 54 -6.47 11.17 -11.12
C VAL A 54 -5.93 10.00 -11.93
N ASP A 55 -4.84 10.23 -12.66
CA ASP A 55 -4.17 9.18 -13.45
C ASP A 55 -3.65 8.05 -12.57
N VAL A 56 -3.02 8.38 -11.42
CA VAL A 56 -2.57 7.38 -10.42
C VAL A 56 -3.72 6.49 -9.97
N LEU A 57 -4.85 7.10 -9.58
CA LEU A 57 -6.00 6.34 -9.07
C LEU A 57 -6.72 5.56 -10.18
N GLU A 58 -6.68 6.03 -11.43
CA GLU A 58 -7.20 5.28 -12.57
C GLU A 58 -6.39 4.00 -12.81
N ILE A 59 -5.06 4.09 -12.79
CA ILE A 59 -4.17 2.93 -12.88
C ILE A 59 -4.45 1.97 -11.72
N ALA A 60 -4.51 2.46 -10.47
CA ALA A 60 -4.79 1.62 -9.30
C ALA A 60 -6.16 0.92 -9.38
N ARG A 61 -7.18 1.62 -9.85
CA ARG A 61 -8.51 1.05 -10.06
C ARG A 61 -8.48 -0.07 -11.10
N SER A 62 -7.67 0.07 -12.15
CA SER A 62 -7.52 -0.98 -13.17
C SER A 62 -6.94 -2.29 -12.62
N CYS A 63 -6.23 -2.24 -11.49
CA CYS A 63 -5.66 -3.42 -10.83
C CYS A 63 -6.69 -4.22 -10.01
N LEU A 64 -7.80 -3.61 -9.58
CA LEU A 64 -8.77 -4.25 -8.65
C LEU A 64 -9.28 -5.62 -9.12
N PRO A 65 -9.64 -5.84 -10.40
CA PRO A 65 -10.09 -7.16 -10.86
C PRO A 65 -9.02 -8.24 -10.73
N ALA A 66 -7.74 -7.88 -10.91
CA ALA A 66 -6.63 -8.83 -10.77
C ALA A 66 -6.40 -9.19 -9.28
N HIS A 67 -6.54 -8.23 -8.37
CA HIS A 67 -6.48 -8.49 -6.92
C HIS A 67 -7.60 -9.46 -6.48
N GLU A 68 -8.84 -9.20 -6.89
CA GLU A 68 -9.99 -10.06 -6.56
C GLU A 68 -9.82 -11.47 -7.13
N ALA A 69 -9.38 -11.59 -8.39
CA ALA A 69 -9.14 -12.88 -9.04
C ALA A 69 -7.98 -13.67 -8.41
N HIS A 70 -6.95 -12.98 -7.91
CA HIS A 70 -5.83 -13.62 -7.24
C HIS A 70 -6.22 -14.19 -5.88
N SER A 71 -6.94 -13.41 -5.07
CA SER A 71 -7.43 -13.84 -3.76
C SER A 71 -8.63 -13.01 -3.32
N ALA A 72 -9.82 -13.62 -3.37
CA ALA A 72 -11.06 -12.99 -2.91
C ALA A 72 -10.99 -12.58 -1.43
N ASP A 73 -10.37 -13.42 -0.58
CA ASP A 73 -10.25 -13.13 0.86
C ASP A 73 -9.35 -11.91 1.13
N LEU A 74 -8.19 -11.82 0.46
CA LEU A 74 -7.30 -10.66 0.62
C LEU A 74 -7.90 -9.39 0.04
N TYR A 75 -8.58 -9.50 -1.10
CA TYR A 75 -9.31 -8.39 -1.70
C TYR A 75 -10.41 -7.88 -0.77
N ALA A 76 -11.20 -8.78 -0.18
CA ALA A 76 -12.24 -8.46 0.79
C ALA A 76 -11.67 -7.78 2.05
N GLU A 77 -10.53 -8.24 2.58
CA GLU A 77 -9.84 -7.59 3.69
C GLU A 77 -9.34 -6.18 3.32
N MET A 78 -8.74 -6.00 2.15
CA MET A 78 -8.31 -4.69 1.63
C MET A 78 -9.50 -3.72 1.48
N CYS A 79 -10.61 -4.17 0.89
CA CYS A 79 -11.83 -3.38 0.79
C CYS A 79 -12.39 -3.03 2.17
N GLY A 80 -12.34 -3.96 3.14
CA GLY A 80 -12.70 -3.69 4.53
C GLY A 80 -11.85 -2.59 5.14
N ILE A 81 -10.52 -2.63 4.97
CA ILE A 81 -9.60 -1.57 5.45
C ILE A 81 -9.99 -0.23 4.83
N ALA A 82 -10.24 -0.22 3.52
CA ALA A 82 -10.62 0.99 2.81
C ALA A 82 -11.90 1.61 3.38
N ASP A 83 -12.95 0.80 3.56
CA ASP A 83 -14.22 1.22 4.15
C ASP A 83 -14.04 1.73 5.58
N GLY A 84 -13.35 0.97 6.44
CA GLY A 84 -13.10 1.34 7.83
C GLY A 84 -12.29 2.63 8.00
N ALA A 85 -11.31 2.87 7.10
CA ALA A 85 -10.51 4.09 7.10
C ALA A 85 -11.17 5.24 6.30
N GLY A 86 -12.26 4.97 5.59
CA GLY A 86 -12.90 5.89 4.67
C GLY A 86 -11.96 6.41 3.57
N ILE A 87 -11.22 5.50 2.94
CA ILE A 87 -10.49 5.69 1.68
C ILE A 87 -11.13 4.81 0.60
N THR A 88 -10.76 4.98 -0.66
CA THR A 88 -11.28 4.13 -1.75
C THR A 88 -10.51 2.81 -1.89
N PRO A 89 -11.08 1.77 -2.53
CA PRO A 89 -10.35 0.55 -2.83
C PRO A 89 -9.11 0.77 -3.70
N GLU A 90 -9.15 1.69 -4.66
CA GLU A 90 -7.98 2.04 -5.46
C GLU A 90 -6.89 2.76 -4.64
N GLU A 91 -7.27 3.61 -3.67
CA GLU A 91 -6.32 4.17 -2.71
C GLU A 91 -5.69 3.08 -1.84
N ALA A 92 -6.46 2.06 -1.45
CA ALA A 92 -5.97 0.91 -0.70
C ALA A 92 -4.94 0.06 -1.49
N VAL A 93 -5.11 -0.06 -2.81
CA VAL A 93 -4.11 -0.68 -3.70
C VAL A 93 -2.79 0.09 -3.65
N VAL A 94 -2.84 1.42 -3.74
CA VAL A 94 -1.63 2.26 -3.73
C VAL A 94 -0.89 2.14 -2.40
N VAL A 95 -1.60 2.27 -1.26
CA VAL A 95 -0.95 2.31 0.07
C VAL A 95 -0.52 0.92 0.56
N GLY A 96 -1.25 -0.14 0.18
CA GLY A 96 -0.96 -1.52 0.57
C GLY A 96 0.09 -2.20 -0.31
N GLY A 97 0.23 -1.79 -1.57
CA GLY A 97 1.14 -2.38 -2.55
C GLY A 97 2.12 -1.39 -3.18
N PHE A 98 2.51 -0.34 -2.44
CA PHE A 98 3.19 0.84 -3.00
C PHE A 98 4.37 0.52 -3.92
N THR A 99 5.25 -0.42 -3.54
CA THR A 99 6.45 -0.78 -4.32
C THR A 99 6.11 -1.41 -5.66
N ASP A 100 5.19 -2.37 -5.70
CA ASP A 100 4.73 -3.00 -6.95
C ASP A 100 3.89 -2.03 -7.78
N PHE A 101 3.13 -1.18 -7.10
CA PHE A 101 2.28 -0.20 -7.76
C PHE A 101 3.08 0.88 -8.48
N VAL A 102 4.19 1.39 -7.91
CA VAL A 102 5.05 2.36 -8.60
C VAL A 102 5.71 1.78 -9.85
N ASP A 103 6.01 0.48 -9.87
CA ASP A 103 6.50 -0.20 -11.06
C ASP A 103 5.40 -0.34 -12.13
N THR A 104 4.15 -0.56 -11.70
CA THR A 104 2.98 -0.54 -12.59
C THR A 104 2.81 0.84 -13.23
N VAL A 105 2.83 1.92 -12.44
CA VAL A 105 2.77 3.29 -12.95
C VAL A 105 3.93 3.57 -13.91
N ARG A 106 5.16 3.17 -13.54
CA ARG A 106 6.33 3.33 -14.40
C ARG A 106 6.16 2.65 -15.75
N SER A 107 5.59 1.45 -15.77
CA SER A 107 5.28 0.71 -17.00
C SER A 107 4.30 1.49 -17.88
N GLU A 108 3.20 1.99 -17.30
CA GLU A 108 2.15 2.73 -18.03
C GLU A 108 2.65 4.06 -18.61
N VAL A 109 3.48 4.80 -17.85
CA VAL A 109 3.98 6.11 -18.29
C VAL A 109 5.23 6.05 -19.18
N GLY A 110 5.73 4.85 -19.47
CA GLY A 110 7.01 4.66 -20.18
C GLY A 110 8.21 5.22 -19.42
N GLY A 111 8.14 5.23 -18.08
CA GLY A 111 9.17 5.75 -17.21
C GLY A 111 10.46 4.96 -17.31
N ARG A 112 11.61 5.66 -17.26
CA ARG A 112 12.90 4.96 -17.19
C ARG A 112 13.03 4.23 -15.87
N HIS A 113 13.54 3.02 -15.95
CA HIS A 113 13.97 2.30 -14.76
C HIS A 113 15.22 2.99 -14.22
N PRO A 114 15.37 3.12 -12.89
CA PRO A 114 16.60 3.65 -12.34
C PRO A 114 17.77 2.74 -12.73
N ASP A 115 18.90 3.35 -13.10
CA ASP A 115 20.11 2.62 -13.53
C ASP A 115 20.74 1.81 -12.38
N GLU A 116 20.42 2.18 -11.14
CA GLU A 116 20.85 1.50 -9.91
C GLU A 116 19.62 1.08 -9.09
N VAL A 117 19.75 -0.04 -8.36
CA VAL A 117 18.70 -0.51 -7.45
C VAL A 117 18.55 0.50 -6.32
N VAL A 118 17.36 1.09 -6.19
CA VAL A 118 16.99 1.88 -5.02
C VAL A 118 16.40 0.89 -4.01
N GLU A 119 17.25 0.20 -3.26
CA GLU A 119 16.79 -0.68 -2.17
C GLU A 119 16.27 0.17 -1.00
N ASP A 120 15.23 -0.34 -0.32
CA ASP A 120 14.87 0.15 1.01
C ASP A 120 16.05 -0.09 1.96
N ASP A 121 16.33 0.86 2.87
CA ASP A 121 17.47 0.86 3.82
C ASP A 121 17.37 -0.22 4.93
N CYS A 122 17.11 -1.47 4.55
CA CYS A 122 16.94 -2.59 5.47
C CYS A 122 18.25 -3.35 5.70
N THR A 123 18.51 -3.75 6.94
CA THR A 123 19.59 -4.69 7.30
C THR A 123 18.99 -5.81 8.15
N ALA A 124 19.13 -7.05 7.71
CA ALA A 124 18.64 -8.23 8.41
C ALA A 124 19.73 -9.30 8.51
N PHE A 125 19.76 -10.02 9.62
CA PHE A 125 20.62 -11.19 9.82
C PHE A 125 19.86 -12.25 10.61
N ILE A 126 20.07 -13.51 10.26
CA ILE A 126 19.52 -14.66 10.98
C ILE A 126 20.70 -15.35 11.67
N VAL A 127 20.64 -15.48 13.00
CA VAL A 127 21.64 -16.19 13.78
C VAL A 127 21.05 -17.53 14.20
N PRO A 128 21.72 -18.67 13.92
CA PRO A 128 21.31 -19.96 14.45
C PRO A 128 21.24 -19.95 15.98
N ASP A 129 20.20 -20.57 16.55
CA ASP A 129 20.03 -20.71 18.01
C ASP A 129 21.05 -21.68 18.64
N HIS A 130 21.86 -22.36 17.82
CA HIS A 130 23.01 -23.18 18.23
C HIS A 130 24.06 -23.26 17.12
N ARG A 131 25.32 -23.49 17.50
CA ARG A 131 26.49 -23.61 16.60
C ARG A 131 26.65 -25.00 16.03
#